data_AF-A0A8J6XQM4-F1
#
_entry.id   AF-A0A8J6XQM4-F1
#
_cell.length_a   1.000
_cell.length_b   1.000
_cell.length_c   1.000
_cell.angle_alpha   90.00
_cell.angle_beta   90.00
_cell.angle_gamma   90.00
#
_symmetry.space_group_name_H-M   'P 1'
#
loop_
_entity.id
_entity.type
_entity.pdbx_description
1 polymer ?
#
loop_
_entity_poly.entity_id
_entity_poly.type
_entity_poly.pdbx_seq_one_letter_code
_entity_poly.pdbx_strand_id
1 'polypeptide(L)'
;MVIPFNDAINEALHSDDPKKVLEGIVANAIIQAGFELISFNKEVGLNGSIGEIDVETVNAIIEVTTQTSRKLKQIQKLISNLDLNPLNKAVILYAPNYKFTPAQDITNTGGYIVRTQEELLHLLSILGA
;
A
#
# COMPACT_ATOMS: atom_id res chain seq x y z
N MET A 1 -9.44 -18.53 13.55
CA MET A 1 -8.32 -18.18 12.67
C MET A 1 -7.77 -16.86 13.20
N VAL A 2 -6.52 -16.83 13.66
CA VAL A 2 -5.89 -15.57 14.09
C VAL A 2 -5.40 -14.89 12.81
N ILE A 3 -5.91 -13.72 12.50
CA ILE A 3 -5.40 -12.92 11.38
C ILE A 3 -4.09 -12.29 11.88
N PRO A 4 -2.92 -12.62 11.31
CA PRO A 4 -1.61 -12.33 11.90
C PRO A 4 -1.21 -10.84 11.99
N PHE A 5 -2.15 -9.91 11.79
CA PHE A 5 -1.92 -8.47 11.78
C PHE A 5 -2.93 -7.68 12.62
N ASN A 6 -3.90 -8.33 13.25
CA ASN A 6 -5.03 -7.65 13.88
C ASN A 6 -4.59 -6.65 14.97
N ASP A 7 -3.61 -7.02 15.79
CA ASP A 7 -3.11 -6.13 16.85
C ASP A 7 -2.36 -4.91 16.27
N ALA A 8 -1.50 -5.11 15.27
CA ALA A 8 -0.78 -4.03 14.61
C ALA A 8 -1.72 -3.07 13.86
N ILE A 9 -2.75 -3.61 13.19
CA ILE A 9 -3.78 -2.82 12.52
C ILE A 9 -4.61 -2.06 13.56
N ASN A 10 -5.00 -2.70 14.66
CA ASN A 10 -5.72 -2.02 15.74
C ASN A 10 -4.86 -0.90 16.35
N GLU A 11 -3.56 -1.11 16.56
CA GLU A 11 -2.65 -0.07 17.03
C GLU A 11 -2.60 1.10 16.04
N ALA A 12 -2.45 0.82 14.74
CA ALA A 12 -2.43 1.84 13.69
C ALA A 12 -3.74 2.66 13.65
N LEU A 13 -4.89 1.99 13.78
CA LEU A 13 -6.21 2.63 13.83
C LEU A 13 -6.42 3.58 15.02
N HIS A 14 -5.70 3.36 16.13
CA HIS A 14 -5.75 4.21 17.33
C HIS A 14 -4.54 5.14 17.46
N SER A 15 -3.72 5.28 16.41
CA SER A 15 -2.55 6.13 16.42
C SER A 15 -2.92 7.62 16.37
N ASP A 16 -2.11 8.46 17.01
CA ASP A 16 -2.19 9.93 16.84
C ASP A 16 -1.64 10.41 15.49
N ASP A 17 -0.96 9.55 14.72
CA ASP A 17 -0.44 9.86 13.38
C ASP A 17 -1.51 9.56 12.30
N PRO A 18 -2.05 10.58 11.60
CA PRO A 18 -3.06 10.36 10.57
C PRO A 18 -2.59 9.48 9.40
N LYS A 19 -1.27 9.40 9.13
CA LYS A 19 -0.72 8.49 8.11
C LYS A 19 -0.94 7.03 8.55
N LYS A 20 -0.54 6.71 9.79
CA LYS A 20 -0.71 5.37 10.37
C LYS A 20 -2.17 4.97 10.47
N VAL A 21 -3.04 5.90 10.87
CA VAL A 21 -4.49 5.66 10.88
C VAL A 21 -4.98 5.29 9.48
N LEU A 22 -4.53 6.01 8.44
CA LEU A 22 -4.94 5.71 7.06
C LEU A 22 -4.43 4.34 6.58
N GLU A 23 -3.20 3.96 6.92
CA GLU A 23 -2.66 2.62 6.66
C GLU A 23 -3.51 1.52 7.31
N GLY A 24 -3.86 1.71 8.59
CA GLY A 24 -4.74 0.79 9.32
C GLY A 24 -6.14 0.69 8.71
N ILE A 25 -6.72 1.81 8.27
CA ILE A 25 -8.01 1.83 7.55
C ILE A 25 -7.92 1.02 6.26
N VAL A 26 -6.86 1.21 5.46
CA VAL A 26 -6.65 0.48 4.21
C VAL A 26 -6.50 -1.02 4.47
N ALA A 27 -5.64 -1.42 5.41
CA ALA A 27 -5.42 -2.82 5.74
C ALA A 27 -6.69 -3.50 6.29
N ASN A 28 -7.43 -2.81 7.17
CA ASN A 28 -8.69 -3.33 7.69
C ASN A 28 -9.73 -3.48 6.57
N ALA A 29 -9.84 -2.51 5.65
CA ALA A 29 -10.77 -2.62 4.52
C ALA A 29 -10.48 -3.83 3.61
N ILE A 30 -9.19 -4.11 3.37
CA ILE A 30 -8.74 -5.28 2.59
C ILE A 30 -9.17 -6.58 3.27
N ILE A 31 -8.93 -6.70 4.58
CA ILE A 31 -9.34 -7.88 5.37
C ILE A 31 -10.86 -8.04 5.39
N GLN A 32 -11.62 -6.97 5.64
CA GLN A 32 -13.08 -7.03 5.70
C GLN A 32 -13.70 -7.40 4.35
N ALA A 33 -13.03 -7.07 3.24
CA ALA A 33 -13.42 -7.48 1.90
C ALA A 33 -13.04 -8.94 1.56
N GLY A 34 -12.33 -9.63 2.45
CA GLY A 34 -11.95 -11.05 2.30
C GLY A 34 -10.66 -11.28 1.53
N PHE A 35 -9.89 -10.24 1.23
CA PHE A 35 -8.57 -10.37 0.61
C PHE A 35 -7.52 -10.81 1.64
N GLU A 36 -6.55 -11.61 1.20
CA GLU A 36 -5.46 -12.05 2.06
C GLU A 36 -4.40 -10.94 2.22
N LEU A 37 -4.14 -10.59 3.48
CA LEU A 37 -3.06 -9.69 3.84
C LEU A 37 -1.77 -10.49 4.05
N ILE A 38 -0.72 -10.15 3.31
CA ILE A 38 0.60 -10.79 3.37
C ILE A 38 1.53 -10.06 4.34
N SER A 39 1.49 -8.73 4.36
CA SER A 39 2.23 -7.94 5.33
C SER A 39 1.59 -6.56 5.59
N PHE A 40 1.94 -5.97 6.73
CA PHE A 40 1.52 -4.66 7.18
C PHE A 40 2.69 -3.95 7.86
N ASN A 41 3.05 -2.74 7.41
CA ASN A 41 4.18 -1.93 7.87
C ASN A 41 5.47 -2.75 8.01
N LYS A 42 5.85 -3.47 6.94
CA LYS A 42 7.00 -4.36 6.92
C LYS A 42 8.27 -3.60 6.53
N GLU A 43 9.22 -3.54 7.46
CA GLU A 43 10.58 -3.09 7.16
C GLU A 43 11.39 -4.16 6.39
N VAL A 44 12.13 -3.72 5.38
CA VAL A 44 13.00 -4.56 4.56
C VAL A 44 14.45 -4.09 4.69
N GLY A 45 15.36 -5.06 4.85
CA GLY A 45 16.75 -4.81 5.21
C GLY A 45 16.94 -4.59 6.72
N LEU A 46 18.19 -4.39 7.14
CA LEU A 46 18.49 -4.10 8.54
C LEU A 46 17.83 -2.77 8.92
N ASN A 47 16.87 -2.80 9.86
CA ASN A 47 16.11 -1.63 10.34
C ASN A 47 15.52 -0.79 9.20
N GLY A 48 14.90 -1.42 8.19
CA GLY A 48 14.27 -0.72 7.07
C GLY A 48 15.22 -0.03 6.09
N SER A 49 16.53 -0.32 6.14
CA SER A 49 17.54 0.31 5.28
C SER A 49 17.28 0.16 3.78
N ILE A 50 16.58 -0.91 3.36
CA ILE A 50 16.17 -1.10 1.98
C ILE A 50 14.83 -0.41 1.73
N GLY A 51 13.89 -0.45 2.68
CA GLY A 51 12.64 0.30 2.60
C GLY A 51 11.56 -0.27 3.51
N GLU A 52 10.34 0.19 3.31
CA GLU A 52 9.15 -0.23 4.02
C GLU A 52 8.04 -0.55 3.00
N ILE A 53 7.21 -1.52 3.34
CA ILE A 53 5.98 -1.87 2.62
C ILE A 53 4.82 -1.58 3.58
N ASP A 54 4.01 -0.56 3.29
CA ASP A 54 2.89 -0.16 4.14
C ASP A 54 1.85 -1.30 4.21
N VAL A 55 1.43 -1.83 3.06
CA VAL A 55 0.43 -2.90 2.97
C VAL A 55 0.76 -3.83 1.79
N GLU A 56 0.62 -5.15 1.98
CA GLU A 56 0.88 -6.14 0.94
C GLU A 56 -0.21 -7.21 0.89
N THR A 57 -0.68 -7.55 -0.30
CA THR A 57 -1.57 -8.70 -0.57
C THR A 57 -0.84 -9.75 -1.40
N VAL A 58 -1.53 -10.82 -1.82
CA VAL A 58 -0.94 -11.86 -2.67
C VAL A 58 -0.36 -11.28 -3.96
N ASN A 59 -1.07 -10.34 -4.60
CA ASN A 59 -0.72 -9.82 -5.93
C ASN A 59 -0.43 -8.31 -5.99
N ALA A 60 -0.52 -7.58 -4.88
CA ALA A 60 -0.26 -6.14 -4.84
C ALA A 60 0.58 -5.69 -3.63
N ILE A 61 1.37 -4.64 -3.84
CA ILE A 61 1.95 -3.80 -2.79
C ILE A 61 1.20 -2.47 -2.84
N ILE A 62 0.70 -1.99 -1.70
CA ILE A 62 -0.05 -0.75 -1.59
C ILE A 62 0.75 0.22 -0.72
N GLU A 63 1.19 1.31 -1.34
CA GLU A 63 1.78 2.47 -0.67
C GLU A 63 0.66 3.46 -0.33
N VAL A 64 0.62 3.96 0.90
CA VAL A 64 -0.46 4.80 1.41
C VAL A 64 0.05 6.22 1.66
N THR A 65 -0.72 7.23 1.23
CA THR A 65 -0.35 8.61 1.52
C THR A 65 -1.51 9.58 1.62
N THR A 66 -1.37 10.55 2.52
CA THR A 66 -2.20 11.75 2.60
C THR A 66 -1.64 12.92 1.79
N GLN A 67 -0.43 12.79 1.24
CA GLN A 67 0.24 13.84 0.47
C GLN A 67 -0.43 14.07 -0.89
N THR A 68 -0.20 15.25 -1.46
CA THR A 68 -0.75 15.64 -2.77
C THR A 68 0.20 15.40 -3.95
N SER A 69 1.46 15.03 -3.67
CA SER A 69 2.55 14.78 -4.64
C SER A 69 3.73 14.05 -3.96
N ARG A 70 4.86 13.87 -4.66
CA ARG A 70 6.17 13.39 -4.14
C ARG A 70 6.34 11.90 -3.84
N LYS A 71 5.44 11.03 -4.32
CA LYS A 71 5.58 9.57 -4.17
C LYS A 71 6.21 8.84 -5.37
N LEU A 72 6.51 9.54 -6.47
CA LEU A 72 7.05 8.93 -7.69
C LEU A 72 8.29 8.06 -7.45
N LYS A 73 9.30 8.57 -6.74
CA LYS A 73 10.53 7.82 -6.47
C LYS A 73 10.28 6.55 -5.64
N GLN A 74 9.34 6.62 -4.69
CA GLN A 74 8.99 5.49 -3.84
C GLN A 74 8.28 4.41 -4.66
N ILE A 75 7.33 4.80 -5.52
CA ILE A 75 6.64 3.85 -6.42
C ILE A 75 7.62 3.21 -7.40
N GLN A 76 8.51 4.01 -8.03
CA GLN A 76 9.56 3.47 -8.91
C GLN A 76 10.45 2.46 -8.18
N LYS A 77 10.79 2.73 -6.91
CA LYS A 77 11.59 1.83 -6.08
C LYS A 77 10.86 0.52 -5.79
N LEU A 78 9.58 0.57 -5.38
CA LEU A 78 8.76 -0.61 -5.15
C LEU A 78 8.56 -1.44 -6.42
N ILE A 79 8.52 -0.81 -7.60
CA ILE A 79 8.41 -1.52 -8.88
C ILE A 79 9.74 -2.20 -9.25
N SER A 80 10.88 -1.53 -9.07
CA SER A 80 12.16 -1.95 -9.65
C SER A 80 13.10 -2.70 -8.69
N ASN A 81 12.89 -2.62 -7.38
CA ASN A 81 13.77 -3.22 -6.39
C ASN A 81 13.28 -4.63 -6.01
N LEU A 82 14.05 -5.66 -6.37
CA LEU A 82 13.70 -7.07 -6.12
C LEU A 82 13.77 -7.47 -4.64
N ASP A 83 14.46 -6.73 -3.78
CA ASP A 83 14.42 -6.99 -2.34
C ASP A 83 13.07 -6.56 -1.73
N LEU A 84 12.45 -5.51 -2.29
CA LEU A 84 11.12 -5.03 -1.89
C LEU A 84 10.00 -5.78 -2.60
N ASN A 85 10.18 -6.09 -3.89
CA ASN A 85 9.14 -6.71 -4.71
C ASN A 85 9.70 -7.89 -5.53
N PRO A 86 10.10 -9.00 -4.87
CA PRO A 86 10.75 -10.13 -5.53
C PRO A 86 9.84 -10.87 -6.52
N LEU A 87 8.52 -10.69 -6.39
CA LEU A 87 7.51 -11.35 -7.22
C LEU A 87 6.94 -10.44 -8.31
N ASN A 88 7.45 -9.21 -8.45
CA ASN A 88 6.93 -8.21 -9.39
C ASN A 88 5.42 -7.98 -9.25
N LYS A 89 4.91 -7.95 -8.01
CA LYS A 89 3.52 -7.60 -7.69
C LYS A 89 3.18 -6.22 -8.24
N ALA A 90 1.89 -6.01 -8.52
CA ALA A 90 1.39 -4.69 -8.88
C ALA A 90 1.66 -3.70 -7.74
N VAL A 91 2.09 -2.48 -8.07
CA VAL A 91 2.30 -1.42 -7.07
C VAL A 91 1.18 -0.40 -7.19
N ILE A 92 0.44 -0.20 -6.11
CA ILE A 92 -0.71 0.69 -6.03
C ILE A 92 -0.38 1.83 -5.07
N LEU A 93 -0.56 3.07 -5.51
CA LEU A 93 -0.56 4.22 -4.63
C LEU A 93 -2.00 4.52 -4.19
N TYR A 94 -2.31 4.32 -2.91
CA TYR A 94 -3.56 4.79 -2.30
C TYR A 94 -3.36 6.24 -1.83
N ALA A 95 -3.93 7.20 -2.56
CA ALA A 95 -3.67 8.61 -2.31
C ALA A 95 -4.92 9.49 -2.57
N PRO A 96 -5.82 9.63 -1.58
CA PRO A 96 -7.10 10.33 -1.74
C PRO A 96 -6.99 11.76 -2.26
N ASN A 97 -5.90 12.46 -1.91
CA ASN A 97 -5.70 13.88 -2.23
C ASN A 97 -4.66 14.12 -3.35
N TYR A 98 -4.22 13.08 -4.06
CA TYR A 98 -3.13 13.21 -5.03
C TYR A 98 -3.55 13.99 -6.29
N LYS A 99 -2.75 15.00 -6.65
CA LYS A 99 -3.02 15.86 -7.79
C LYS A 99 -2.91 15.10 -9.11
N PHE A 100 -3.62 15.60 -10.12
CA PHE A 100 -3.69 14.98 -11.46
C PHE A 100 -2.31 14.81 -12.11
N THR A 101 -1.50 15.86 -12.21
CA THR A 101 -0.19 15.75 -12.90
C THR A 101 0.74 14.74 -12.22
N PRO A 102 0.98 14.79 -10.89
CA PRO A 102 1.74 13.73 -10.22
C PRO A 102 1.13 12.34 -10.36
N ALA A 103 -0.20 12.20 -10.41
CA ALA A 103 -0.86 10.91 -10.62
C ALA A 103 -0.53 10.32 -12.00
N GLN A 104 -0.46 11.15 -13.03
CA GLN A 104 -0.07 10.72 -14.37
C GLN A 104 1.36 10.17 -14.38
N ASP A 105 2.28 10.80 -13.64
CA ASP A 105 3.65 10.31 -13.51
C ASP A 105 3.69 8.92 -12.86
N ILE A 106 2.84 8.65 -11.86
CA ILE A 106 2.71 7.31 -11.26
C ILE A 106 2.29 6.29 -12.32
N THR A 107 1.22 6.57 -13.06
CA THR A 107 0.72 5.69 -14.12
C THR A 107 1.76 5.44 -15.20
N ASN A 108 2.51 6.46 -15.61
CA ASN A 108 3.56 6.35 -16.62
C ASN A 108 4.73 5.44 -16.19
N THR A 109 4.92 5.20 -14.89
CA THR A 109 5.92 4.25 -14.38
C THR A 109 5.44 2.81 -14.33
N GLY A 110 4.17 2.54 -14.66
CA GLY A 110 3.54 1.23 -14.52
C GLY A 110 2.90 0.99 -13.15
N GLY A 111 2.89 1.99 -12.25
CA GLY A 111 2.13 1.94 -11.01
C GLY A 111 0.66 2.24 -11.21
N TYR A 112 -0.18 1.76 -10.31
CA TYR A 112 -1.59 2.15 -10.22
C TYR A 112 -1.76 3.28 -9.20
N ILE A 113 -2.81 4.07 -9.36
CA ILE A 113 -3.21 5.06 -8.35
C ILE A 113 -4.72 4.98 -8.13
N VAL A 114 -5.11 4.92 -6.87
CA VAL A 114 -6.51 4.93 -6.42
C VAL A 114 -6.69 5.98 -5.33
N ARG A 115 -7.89 6.54 -5.25
CA ARG A 115 -8.23 7.65 -4.34
C ARG A 115 -9.27 7.25 -3.30
N THR A 116 -9.99 6.16 -3.55
CA THR A 116 -11.05 5.69 -2.66
C THR A 116 -10.85 4.22 -2.31
N GLN A 117 -11.44 3.81 -1.19
CA GLN A 117 -11.48 2.40 -0.79
C GLN A 117 -12.17 1.55 -1.85
N GLU A 118 -13.25 2.04 -2.46
CA GLU A 118 -13.97 1.31 -3.51
C GLU A 118 -13.08 1.05 -4.74
N GLU A 119 -12.35 2.06 -5.21
CA GLU A 119 -11.38 1.92 -6.31
C GLU A 119 -10.28 0.91 -5.96
N LEU A 120 -9.78 0.95 -4.72
CA LEU A 120 -8.78 0.00 -4.24
C LEU A 120 -9.31 -1.44 -4.29
N LEU A 121 -10.45 -1.70 -3.65
CA LEU A 121 -11.01 -3.04 -3.55
C LEU A 121 -11.41 -3.59 -4.92
N HIS A 122 -11.92 -2.73 -5.80
CA HIS A 122 -12.21 -3.11 -7.18
C HIS A 122 -10.94 -3.49 -7.95
N LEU A 123 -9.88 -2.70 -7.85
CA LEU A 123 -8.60 -3.02 -8.49
C LEU A 123 -7.97 -4.31 -7.92
N LEU A 124 -8.01 -4.51 -6.61
CA LEU A 124 -7.53 -5.74 -5.97
C LEU A 124 -8.30 -6.97 -6.49
N SER A 125 -9.61 -6.87 -6.68
CA SER A 125 -10.40 -7.93 -7.29
C SER A 125 -9.98 -8.23 -8.73
N ILE A 126 -9.68 -7.21 -9.55
CA ILE A 126 -9.19 -7.38 -10.92
C ILE A 126 -7.82 -8.08 -10.93
N LEU A 127 -6.96 -7.74 -9.96
CA LEU A 127 -5.62 -8.31 -9.82
C LEU A 127 -5.62 -9.72 -9.20
N GLY A 128 -6.78 -10.22 -8.77
CA GLY A 128 -6.90 -11.51 -8.08
C GLY A 128 -6.14 -11.56 -6.76
N ALA A 129 -6.11 -10.44 -6.03
CA ALA A 129 -5.42 -10.29 -4.76
C ALA A 129 -6.00 -11.16 -3.64
#